data_AF-A0A6C0LQH8-F1
#
_entry.id   AF-A0A6C0LQH8-F1
#
_cell.length_a   1.000
_cell.length_b   1.000
_cell.length_c   1.000
_cell.angle_alpha   90.00
_cell.angle_beta   90.00
_cell.angle_gamma   90.00
#
_symmetry.space_group_name_H-M   'P 1'
#
loop_
_entity.id
_entity.type
_entity.pdbx_description
1 polymer ?
#
loop_
_entity_poly.entity_id
_entity_poly.type
_entity_poly.pdbx_seq_one_letter_code
_entity_poly.pdbx_strand_id
1 'polypeptide(L)'
;MNLPRAPEDKPMNQFDIMKTPFLLFQSHFNDYYNMSQDSLAGLQQQESILSKVFFSPQNVDIVQKQIILEVFRRTNGAYWIEKQEEKDLQIIMRSMFIQHARHVPDDIKGQIKELNNIVVDDIVPNVISQVNAYFGYLERAFAPRQIMDRPECVSIAGTKTLPSVTRTFDARNEIQTSRYQDY
;
A
#
# COMPACT_ATOMS: atom_id res chain seq x y z
N MET A 1 -13.28 -36.04 -33.17
CA MET A 1 -14.48 -35.37 -32.61
C MET A 1 -14.20 -33.89 -32.69
N ASN A 2 -14.83 -33.16 -33.61
CA ASN A 2 -14.64 -31.71 -33.68
C ASN A 2 -15.57 -31.08 -32.64
N LEU A 3 -15.01 -30.31 -31.72
CA LEU A 3 -15.80 -29.51 -30.79
C LEU A 3 -16.75 -28.60 -31.58
N PRO A 4 -18.02 -28.45 -31.17
CA PRO A 4 -18.92 -27.50 -31.81
C PRO A 4 -18.28 -26.11 -31.74
N ARG A 5 -18.14 -25.46 -32.90
CA ARG A 5 -17.61 -24.10 -33.01
C ARG A 5 -18.50 -23.22 -32.12
N ALA A 6 -17.90 -22.55 -31.14
CA ALA A 6 -18.63 -21.65 -30.25
C ALA A 6 -19.46 -20.65 -31.08
N PRO A 7 -20.67 -20.26 -30.65
CA PRO A 7 -21.48 -19.32 -31.39
C PRO A 7 -20.68 -18.03 -31.61
N GLU A 8 -20.43 -17.74 -32.88
CA GLU A 8 -19.80 -16.53 -33.39
C GLU A 8 -20.46 -15.28 -32.79
N ASP A 9 -19.64 -14.39 -32.24
CA ASP A 9 -19.81 -12.95 -32.10
C ASP A 9 -21.15 -12.41 -31.56
N LYS A 10 -21.83 -13.14 -30.66
CA LYS A 10 -22.96 -12.59 -29.93
C LYS A 10 -22.48 -11.95 -28.63
N PRO A 11 -22.65 -10.63 -28.40
CA PRO A 11 -22.32 -10.04 -27.11
C PRO A 11 -23.19 -10.69 -26.04
N MET A 12 -22.57 -11.48 -25.15
CA MET A 12 -23.27 -12.15 -24.05
C MET A 12 -23.76 -11.10 -23.05
N ASN A 13 -25.00 -11.27 -22.59
CA ASN A 13 -25.55 -10.44 -21.52
C ASN A 13 -24.83 -10.76 -20.20
N GLN A 14 -24.65 -9.77 -19.32
CA GLN A 14 -23.97 -9.89 -18.02
C GLN A 14 -24.49 -11.08 -17.18
N PHE A 15 -25.80 -11.33 -17.22
CA PHE A 15 -26.41 -12.47 -16.53
C PHE A 15 -26.02 -13.83 -17.12
N ASP A 16 -25.74 -13.90 -18.41
CA ASP A 16 -25.33 -15.13 -19.09
C ASP A 16 -23.86 -15.45 -18.79
N ILE A 17 -23.02 -14.43 -18.66
CA ILE A 17 -21.61 -14.55 -18.24
C ILE A 17 -21.53 -15.14 -16.82
N MET A 18 -22.35 -14.64 -15.90
CA MET A 18 -22.37 -15.09 -14.50
C MET A 18 -22.92 -16.52 -14.34
N LYS A 19 -23.86 -16.93 -15.22
CA LYS A 19 -24.44 -18.28 -15.22
C LYS A 19 -23.56 -19.34 -15.88
N THR A 20 -22.54 -18.94 -16.64
CA THR A 20 -21.66 -19.85 -17.38
C THR A 20 -20.18 -19.64 -17.04
N PRO A 21 -19.77 -19.86 -15.79
CA PRO A 21 -18.37 -19.64 -15.36
C PRO A 21 -17.37 -20.53 -16.13
N PHE A 22 -17.81 -21.64 -16.73
CA PHE A 22 -16.93 -22.54 -17.48
C PHE A 22 -16.47 -21.94 -18.83
N LEU A 23 -17.29 -21.12 -19.49
CA LEU A 23 -16.91 -20.46 -20.75
C LEU A 23 -15.78 -19.44 -20.53
N LEU A 24 -15.74 -18.87 -19.32
CA LEU A 24 -14.74 -17.92 -18.84
C LEU A 24 -13.31 -18.52 -18.82
N PHE A 25 -13.17 -19.82 -18.52
CA PHE A 25 -11.86 -20.48 -18.43
C PHE A 25 -11.31 -20.92 -19.80
N GLN A 26 -12.15 -20.93 -20.84
CA GLN A 26 -11.78 -21.35 -22.20
C GLN A 26 -11.46 -20.17 -23.12
N SER A 27 -11.83 -18.93 -22.75
CA SER A 27 -11.54 -17.72 -23.53
C SER A 27 -10.06 -17.32 -23.48
N HIS A 28 -9.59 -16.61 -24.51
CA HIS A 28 -8.25 -16.02 -24.52
C HIS A 28 -8.11 -14.98 -23.40
N PHE A 29 -6.91 -14.85 -22.81
CA PHE A 29 -6.66 -14.01 -21.64
C PHE A 29 -7.14 -12.54 -21.82
N ASN A 30 -6.98 -11.99 -23.04
CA ASN A 30 -7.44 -10.63 -23.34
C ASN A 30 -8.96 -10.50 -23.36
N ASP A 31 -9.68 -11.50 -23.88
CA ASP A 31 -11.15 -11.46 -23.96
C ASP A 31 -11.75 -11.58 -22.57
N TYR A 32 -11.15 -12.41 -21.72
CA TYR A 32 -11.46 -12.48 -20.29
C TYR A 32 -11.30 -11.13 -19.59
N TYR A 33 -10.13 -10.48 -19.79
CA TYR A 33 -9.83 -9.19 -19.19
C TYR A 33 -10.85 -8.12 -19.60
N ASN A 34 -11.17 -8.05 -20.90
CA ASN A 34 -12.14 -7.10 -21.45
C ASN A 34 -13.57 -7.40 -20.97
N MET A 35 -14.03 -8.66 -20.99
CA MET A 35 -15.35 -9.03 -20.45
C MET A 35 -15.49 -8.69 -18.96
N SER A 36 -14.43 -8.84 -18.16
CA SER A 36 -14.45 -8.44 -16.75
C SER A 36 -14.61 -6.92 -16.60
N GLN A 37 -13.85 -6.14 -17.37
CA GLN A 37 -13.94 -4.67 -17.39
C GLN A 37 -15.34 -4.20 -17.82
N ASP A 38 -15.91 -4.81 -18.85
CA ASP A 38 -17.23 -4.49 -19.38
C ASP A 38 -18.37 -4.87 -18.42
N SER A 39 -18.23 -6.00 -17.71
CA SER A 39 -19.18 -6.41 -16.66
C SER A 39 -19.24 -5.42 -15.49
N LEU A 40 -18.10 -4.76 -15.20
CA LEU A 40 -18.00 -3.69 -14.20
C LEU A 40 -18.55 -2.36 -14.74
N ALA A 41 -18.43 -2.10 -16.05
CA ALA A 41 -18.97 -0.90 -16.70
C ALA A 41 -20.51 -0.86 -16.70
N GLY A 42 -21.18 -2.02 -16.78
CA GLY A 42 -22.64 -2.13 -16.74
C GLY A 42 -23.28 -1.61 -15.45
N LEU A 43 -22.58 -1.71 -14.31
CA LEU A 43 -23.06 -1.21 -13.01
C LEU A 43 -23.06 0.33 -12.92
N GLN A 44 -22.23 1.01 -13.72
CA GLN A 44 -22.21 2.47 -13.80
C GLN A 44 -23.43 3.04 -14.56
N GLN A 45 -24.12 2.20 -15.34
CA GLN A 45 -25.22 2.60 -16.22
C GLN A 45 -26.60 2.64 -15.55
N GLN A 46 -26.68 2.66 -14.21
CA GLN A 46 -27.86 3.29 -13.63
C GLN A 46 -27.80 4.77 -14.00
N GLU A 47 -28.63 5.17 -14.97
CA GLU A 47 -28.75 6.54 -15.52
C GLU A 47 -29.23 7.60 -14.50
N SER A 48 -28.86 7.45 -13.23
CA SER A 48 -29.06 8.48 -12.22
C SER A 48 -28.13 9.64 -12.50
N ILE A 49 -28.65 10.86 -12.30
CA ILE A 49 -27.88 12.11 -12.31
C ILE A 49 -26.71 12.00 -11.33
N LEU A 50 -26.89 11.32 -10.19
CA LEU A 50 -25.85 11.10 -9.19
C LEU A 50 -24.64 10.35 -9.77
N SER A 51 -24.88 9.24 -10.48
CA SER A 51 -23.81 8.44 -11.12
C SER A 51 -23.05 9.27 -12.15
N LYS A 52 -23.77 9.95 -13.05
CA LYS A 52 -23.18 10.78 -14.11
C LYS A 52 -22.29 11.90 -13.55
N VAL A 53 -22.70 12.54 -12.46
CA VAL A 53 -21.91 13.62 -11.84
C VAL A 53 -20.76 13.06 -11.00
N PHE A 54 -20.97 11.97 -10.26
CA PHE A 54 -19.92 11.39 -9.41
C PHE A 54 -18.75 10.82 -10.23
N PHE A 55 -19.03 10.14 -11.34
CA PHE A 55 -18.00 9.63 -12.26
C PHE A 55 -17.58 10.64 -13.33
N SER A 56 -18.02 11.89 -13.24
CA SER A 56 -17.59 12.92 -14.18
C SER A 56 -16.08 13.19 -14.06
N PRO A 57 -15.37 13.48 -15.16
CA PRO A 57 -13.93 13.75 -15.12
C PRO A 57 -13.59 14.94 -14.22
N GLN A 58 -14.51 15.91 -14.10
CA GLN A 58 -14.37 17.04 -13.19
C GLN A 58 -14.39 16.60 -11.72
N ASN A 59 -15.29 15.68 -11.35
CA ASN A 59 -15.35 15.16 -9.98
C ASN A 59 -14.13 14.29 -9.66
N VAL A 60 -13.66 13.50 -10.62
CA VAL A 60 -12.42 12.70 -10.48
C VAL A 60 -11.23 13.61 -10.19
N ASP A 61 -11.07 14.73 -10.91
CA ASP A 61 -10.00 15.71 -10.64
C ASP A 61 -10.13 16.38 -9.26
N ILE A 62 -11.36 16.66 -8.81
CA ILE A 62 -11.62 17.17 -7.46
C ILE A 62 -11.16 16.16 -6.40
N VAL A 63 -11.55 14.89 -6.55
CA VAL A 63 -11.16 13.81 -5.63
C VAL A 63 -9.64 13.64 -5.61
N GLN A 64 -8.98 13.65 -6.78
CA GLN A 64 -7.51 13.59 -6.85
C GLN A 64 -6.85 14.74 -6.08
N LYS A 65 -7.31 15.99 -6.28
CA LYS A 65 -6.80 17.15 -5.55
C LYS A 65 -7.05 17.04 -4.04
N GLN A 66 -8.20 16.53 -3.64
CA GLN A 66 -8.52 16.29 -2.23
C GLN A 66 -7.59 15.24 -1.61
N ILE A 67 -7.29 14.14 -2.32
CA ILE A 67 -6.32 13.13 -1.85
C ILE A 67 -4.94 13.77 -1.65
N ILE A 68 -4.44 14.54 -2.62
CA ILE A 68 -3.14 15.21 -2.52
C ILE A 68 -3.10 16.14 -1.31
N LEU A 69 -4.15 16.97 -1.13
CA LEU A 69 -4.25 17.90 -0.02
C LEU A 69 -4.34 17.18 1.34
N GLU A 70 -5.15 16.13 1.44
CA GLU A 70 -5.32 15.37 2.68
C GLU A 70 -4.05 14.60 3.06
N VAL A 71 -3.33 14.01 2.09
CA VAL A 71 -2.03 13.39 2.34
C VAL A 71 -1.04 14.42 2.85
N PHE A 72 -0.95 15.58 2.19
CA PHE A 72 -0.08 16.68 2.63
C PHE A 72 -0.44 17.14 4.05
N ARG A 73 -1.74 17.28 4.36
CA ARG A 73 -2.23 17.69 5.67
C ARG A 73 -1.93 16.66 6.76
N ARG A 74 -2.25 15.38 6.54
CA ARG A 74 -2.04 14.29 7.52
C ARG A 74 -0.56 14.00 7.78
N THR A 75 0.30 14.31 6.83
CA THR A 75 1.76 14.14 6.95
C THR A 75 2.46 15.40 7.48
N ASN A 76 1.70 16.41 7.94
CA ASN A 76 2.21 17.71 8.40
C ASN A 76 3.14 18.39 7.37
N GLY A 77 2.83 18.23 6.08
CA GLY A 77 3.59 18.81 4.98
C GLY A 77 4.86 18.04 4.58
N ALA A 78 5.07 16.82 5.08
CA ALA A 78 6.26 16.03 4.76
C ALA A 78 6.26 15.51 3.32
N TYR A 79 5.10 15.13 2.78
CA TYR A 79 5.00 14.50 1.47
C TYR A 79 4.06 15.26 0.53
N TRP A 80 4.59 15.64 -0.63
CA TRP A 80 3.81 16.13 -1.76
C TRP A 80 3.72 15.03 -2.82
N ILE A 81 2.54 14.43 -2.96
CA ILE A 81 2.30 13.34 -3.91
C ILE A 81 1.74 13.86 -5.23
N GLU A 82 1.99 13.10 -6.30
CA GLU A 82 1.37 13.34 -7.60
C GLU A 82 -0.02 12.70 -7.69
N LYS A 83 -0.68 12.94 -8.82
CA LYS A 83 -1.97 12.32 -9.15
C LYS A 83 -1.81 10.81 -9.25
N GLN A 84 -2.79 10.09 -8.71
CA GLN A 84 -2.86 8.64 -8.81
C GLN A 84 -3.39 8.23 -10.19
N GLU A 85 -3.15 6.97 -10.58
CA GLU A 85 -3.65 6.41 -11.83
C GLU A 85 -5.19 6.43 -11.86
N GLU A 86 -5.76 6.84 -13.00
CA GLU A 86 -7.19 7.12 -13.08
C GLU A 86 -8.05 5.84 -13.02
N LYS A 87 -7.62 4.75 -13.65
CA LYS A 87 -8.36 3.48 -13.64
C LYS A 87 -8.42 2.90 -12.23
N ASP A 88 -7.32 2.93 -11.49
CA ASP A 88 -7.24 2.47 -10.10
C ASP A 88 -8.17 3.30 -9.20
N LEU A 89 -8.13 4.63 -9.35
CA LEU A 89 -9.04 5.51 -8.63
C LEU A 89 -10.51 5.24 -9.00
N GLN A 90 -10.81 5.02 -10.28
CA GLN A 90 -12.17 4.69 -10.72
C GLN A 90 -12.66 3.35 -10.15
N ILE A 91 -11.80 2.35 -9.98
CA ILE A 91 -12.16 1.07 -9.33
C ILE A 91 -12.61 1.32 -7.88
N ILE A 92 -11.85 2.13 -7.14
CA ILE A 92 -12.18 2.45 -5.74
C ILE A 92 -13.45 3.30 -5.66
N MET A 93 -13.56 4.32 -6.51
CA MET A 93 -14.77 5.15 -6.59
C MET A 93 -16.01 4.31 -6.90
N ARG A 94 -15.92 3.32 -7.81
CA ARG A 94 -17.02 2.39 -8.12
C ARG A 94 -17.38 1.53 -6.90
N SER A 95 -16.38 0.98 -6.22
CA SER A 95 -16.58 0.18 -5.01
C SER A 95 -17.32 0.96 -3.92
N MET A 96 -16.90 2.20 -3.67
CA MET A 96 -17.52 3.08 -2.67
C MET A 96 -18.91 3.55 -3.09
N PHE A 97 -19.11 3.83 -4.37
CA PHE A 97 -20.42 4.20 -4.90
C PHE A 97 -21.44 3.09 -4.67
N ILE A 98 -21.10 1.83 -4.99
CA ILE A 98 -22.02 0.69 -4.80
C ILE A 98 -22.37 0.50 -3.32
N GLN A 99 -21.40 0.70 -2.42
CA GLN A 99 -21.59 0.49 -0.98
C GLN A 99 -22.34 1.61 -0.28
N HIS A 100 -22.13 2.87 -0.69
CA HIS A 100 -22.56 4.05 0.08
C HIS A 100 -23.53 4.97 -0.67
N ALA A 101 -23.80 4.77 -1.96
CA ALA A 101 -24.71 5.65 -2.70
C ALA A 101 -26.17 5.48 -2.23
N ARG A 102 -26.76 6.60 -1.77
CA ARG A 102 -28.11 6.64 -1.21
C ARG A 102 -29.21 6.74 -2.26
N HIS A 103 -28.87 7.18 -3.47
CA HIS A 103 -29.79 7.32 -4.62
C HIS A 103 -31.04 8.18 -4.33
N VAL A 104 -30.93 9.16 -3.42
CA VAL A 104 -32.04 10.06 -3.10
C VAL A 104 -32.09 11.18 -4.15
N PRO A 105 -33.27 11.60 -4.64
CA PRO A 105 -33.39 12.66 -5.64
C PRO A 105 -33.02 14.05 -5.11
N ASP A 106 -33.12 14.26 -3.79
CA ASP A 106 -32.80 15.51 -3.12
C ASP A 106 -31.31 15.60 -2.71
N ASP A 107 -30.76 16.81 -2.75
CA ASP A 107 -29.39 17.14 -2.36
C ASP A 107 -28.28 16.27 -3.01
N ILE A 108 -28.29 16.20 -4.34
CA ILE A 108 -27.25 15.51 -5.11
C ILE A 108 -25.85 16.05 -4.79
N LYS A 109 -25.72 17.36 -4.53
CA LYS A 109 -24.43 17.99 -4.19
C LYS A 109 -23.89 17.52 -2.84
N GLY A 110 -24.74 17.46 -1.81
CA GLY A 110 -24.37 16.92 -0.50
C GLY A 110 -23.97 15.45 -0.59
N GLN A 111 -24.73 14.65 -1.32
CA GLN A 111 -24.41 13.24 -1.55
C GLN A 111 -23.06 13.03 -2.24
N ILE A 112 -22.75 13.82 -3.28
CA ILE A 112 -21.44 13.73 -3.95
C ILE A 112 -20.32 14.12 -2.99
N LYS A 113 -20.49 15.17 -2.20
CA LYS A 113 -19.49 15.60 -1.22
C LYS A 113 -19.25 14.52 -0.17
N GLU A 114 -20.30 13.90 0.34
CA GLU A 114 -20.23 12.79 1.30
C GLU A 114 -19.48 11.59 0.69
N LEU A 115 -19.86 11.18 -0.53
CA LEU A 115 -19.19 10.08 -1.24
C LEU A 115 -17.71 10.37 -1.52
N ASN A 116 -17.39 11.59 -1.97
CA ASN A 116 -16.00 12.00 -2.21
C ASN A 116 -15.18 11.93 -0.92
N ASN A 117 -15.73 12.38 0.22
CA ASN A 117 -15.04 12.29 1.50
C ASN A 117 -14.79 10.84 1.91
N ILE A 118 -15.77 9.95 1.74
CA ILE A 118 -15.62 8.52 2.04
C ILE A 118 -14.50 7.91 1.19
N VAL A 119 -14.44 8.22 -0.11
CA VAL A 119 -13.37 7.77 -1.01
C VAL A 119 -12.01 8.26 -0.54
N VAL A 120 -11.90 9.55 -0.19
CA VAL A 120 -10.64 10.15 0.28
C VAL A 120 -10.20 9.52 1.60
N ASP A 121 -11.12 9.34 2.55
CA ASP A 121 -10.81 8.78 3.86
C ASP A 121 -10.31 7.33 3.81
N ASP A 122 -10.81 6.53 2.86
CA ASP A 122 -10.37 5.16 2.63
C ASP A 122 -8.98 5.09 1.96
N ILE A 123 -8.72 5.94 0.96
CA ILE A 123 -7.49 5.90 0.17
C ILE A 123 -6.29 6.48 0.93
N VAL A 124 -6.48 7.58 1.64
CA VAL A 124 -5.38 8.37 2.21
C VAL A 124 -4.45 7.57 3.15
N PRO A 125 -4.94 6.74 4.10
CA PRO A 125 -4.07 5.94 4.96
C PRO A 125 -3.18 4.97 4.18
N ASN A 126 -3.75 4.33 3.15
CA ASN A 126 -3.05 3.37 2.30
C ASN A 126 -1.96 4.06 1.47
N VAL A 127 -2.23 5.27 0.94
CA VAL A 127 -1.24 6.05 0.20
C VAL A 127 -0.08 6.47 1.10
N ILE A 128 -0.36 6.96 2.32
CA ILE A 128 0.71 7.33 3.27
C ILE A 128 1.60 6.13 3.62
N SER A 129 0.99 4.97 3.87
CA SER A 129 1.72 3.73 4.13
C SER A 129 2.64 3.34 2.96
N GLN A 130 2.14 3.43 1.73
CA GLN A 130 2.92 3.14 0.52
C GLN A 130 4.07 4.13 0.31
N VAL A 131 3.85 5.42 0.54
CA VAL A 131 4.89 6.45 0.45
C VAL A 131 6.00 6.18 1.46
N ASN A 132 5.65 5.87 2.72
CA ASN A 132 6.62 5.52 3.75
C ASN A 132 7.41 4.26 3.38
N ALA A 133 6.73 3.24 2.85
CA ALA A 133 7.38 2.02 2.38
C ALA A 133 8.34 2.29 1.22
N TYR A 134 7.97 3.17 0.29
CA TYR A 134 8.81 3.58 -0.82
C TYR A 134 10.08 4.29 -0.36
N PHE A 135 9.97 5.27 0.55
CA PHE A 135 11.15 5.93 1.11
C PHE A 135 12.03 4.96 1.91
N GLY A 136 11.42 4.07 2.72
CA GLY A 136 12.17 3.03 3.43
C GLY A 136 12.86 2.03 2.50
N TYR A 137 12.30 1.79 1.31
CA TYR A 137 12.97 1.01 0.27
C TYR A 137 14.17 1.77 -0.30
N LEU A 138 14.01 3.04 -0.68
CA LEU A 138 15.10 3.87 -1.20
C LEU A 138 16.25 3.96 -0.21
N GLU A 139 15.96 4.20 1.07
CA GLU A 139 16.96 4.23 2.14
C GLU A 139 17.72 2.90 2.19
N ARG A 140 17.03 1.75 2.25
CA ARG A 140 17.70 0.44 2.30
C ARG A 140 18.47 0.08 1.02
N ALA A 141 18.01 0.54 -0.14
CA ALA A 141 18.61 0.24 -1.42
C ALA A 141 19.92 1.02 -1.64
N PHE A 142 19.95 2.29 -1.22
CA PHE A 142 21.08 3.19 -1.47
C PHE A 142 21.99 3.43 -0.26
N ALA A 143 21.52 3.20 0.98
CA ALA A 143 22.36 3.34 2.16
C ALA A 143 23.47 2.28 2.19
N PRO A 144 24.65 2.62 2.75
CA PRO A 144 25.68 1.62 3.01
C PRO A 144 25.11 0.52 3.89
N ARG A 145 25.33 -0.73 3.49
CA ARG A 145 24.88 -1.90 4.26
C ARG A 145 25.55 -1.84 5.63
N GLN A 146 24.76 -1.75 6.68
CA GLN A 146 25.25 -1.95 8.04
C GLN A 146 25.62 -3.42 8.18
N ILE A 147 26.91 -3.69 8.37
CA ILE A 147 27.40 -5.03 8.66
C ILE A 147 26.96 -5.32 10.09
N MET A 148 26.35 -6.50 10.32
CA MET A 148 26.02 -6.93 11.68
C MET A 148 27.30 -6.99 12.51
N ASP A 149 27.24 -6.41 13.71
CA ASP A 149 28.34 -6.51 14.65
C ASP A 149 28.63 -7.98 14.98
N ARG A 150 29.90 -8.27 15.25
CA ARG A 150 30.31 -9.61 15.68
C ARG A 150 29.69 -9.90 17.04
N PRO A 151 29.35 -11.16 17.34
CA PRO A 151 28.87 -11.52 18.66
C PRO A 151 29.93 -11.18 19.70
N GLU A 152 29.54 -10.45 20.74
CA GLU A 152 30.42 -10.16 21.87
C GLU A 152 30.46 -11.34 22.83
N CYS A 153 31.66 -11.67 23.31
CA CYS A 153 31.81 -12.73 24.30
C CYS A 153 31.27 -12.23 25.64
N VAL A 154 30.17 -12.83 26.11
CA VAL A 154 29.55 -12.53 27.42
C VAL A 154 30.20 -13.29 28.59
N SER A 155 31.17 -14.18 28.31
CA SER A 155 31.78 -15.03 29.32
C SER A 155 32.95 -14.33 30.02
N ILE A 156 32.98 -14.38 31.36
CA ILE A 156 34.07 -13.87 32.19
C ILE A 156 35.33 -14.77 32.17
N ALA A 157 35.28 -15.93 31.52
CA ALA A 157 36.37 -16.91 31.55
C ALA A 157 37.67 -16.37 30.93
N GLY A 158 37.58 -15.51 29.91
CA GLY A 158 38.74 -14.88 29.28
C GLY A 158 39.28 -13.64 30.03
N THR A 159 38.51 -13.08 30.96
CA THR A 159 38.93 -11.92 31.77
C THR A 159 39.89 -12.31 32.88
N LYS A 160 39.79 -13.56 33.35
CA LYS A 160 40.65 -14.11 34.42
C LYS A 160 41.99 -14.58 33.84
N THR A 161 42.86 -13.64 33.47
CA THR A 161 44.24 -13.96 33.07
C THR A 161 45.20 -13.72 34.22
N LEU A 162 46.14 -14.65 34.40
CA LEU A 162 47.22 -14.50 35.39
C LEU A 162 48.28 -13.55 34.82
N PRO A 163 48.89 -12.69 35.66
CA PRO A 163 50.02 -11.87 35.23
C PRO A 163 51.19 -12.74 34.76
N SER A 164 51.94 -12.24 33.77
CA SER A 164 53.14 -12.93 33.31
C SER A 164 54.17 -13.06 34.43
N VAL A 165 55.01 -14.10 34.38
CA VAL A 165 56.11 -14.35 35.33
C VAL A 165 56.94 -13.08 35.53
N THR A 166 57.29 -12.38 34.46
CA THR A 166 58.01 -11.10 34.53
C THR A 166 57.28 -10.04 35.36
N ARG A 167 55.95 -9.92 35.27
CA ARG A 167 55.15 -8.97 36.05
C ARG A 167 54.98 -9.38 37.52
N THR A 168 54.95 -10.68 37.78
CA THR A 168 54.79 -11.25 39.12
C THR A 168 56.08 -11.16 39.94
N PHE A 169 57.24 -11.27 39.28
CA PHE A 169 58.57 -11.24 39.92
C PHE A 169 59.36 -9.95 39.66
N ASP A 170 58.74 -8.91 39.08
CA ASP A 170 59.35 -7.58 38.98
C ASP A 170 59.29 -6.88 40.34
N ALA A 171 60.44 -6.82 41.03
CA ALA A 171 60.61 -6.18 42.33
C ALA A 171 60.21 -4.69 42.37
N ARG A 172 60.01 -4.05 41.22
CA ARG A 172 59.53 -2.65 41.14
C ARG A 172 58.02 -2.51 41.34
N ASN A 173 57.25 -3.59 41.20
CA ASN A 173 55.78 -3.55 41.21
C ASN A 173 55.19 -3.76 42.62
N GLU A 174 55.98 -4.27 43.57
CA GLU A 174 55.57 -4.50 44.97
C GLU A 174 55.34 -3.20 45.77
N ILE A 175 55.87 -2.07 45.29
CA ILE A 175 55.75 -0.76 45.95
C ILE A 175 54.39 -0.09 45.66
N GLN A 176 53.64 -0.55 44.65
CA GLN A 176 52.37 0.08 44.25
C GLN A 176 51.12 -0.64 44.76
N THR A 177 51.15 -1.96 44.97
CA THR A 177 49.98 -2.73 45.42
C THR A 177 49.63 -2.54 46.91
N SER A 178 50.59 -2.13 47.73
CA SER A 178 50.38 -1.77 49.14
C SER A 178 49.70 -0.41 49.35
N ARG A 179 49.51 0.39 48.29
CA ARG A 179 48.88 1.73 48.36
C ARG A 179 47.38 1.74 48.06
N TYR A 180 46.79 0.60 47.67
CA TYR A 180 45.38 0.48 47.27
C TYR A 180 44.58 -0.53 48.11
N GLN A 181 44.98 -0.75 49.37
CA GLN A 181 44.21 -1.57 50.33
C GLN A 181 43.59 -0.75 51.48
N ASP A 182 43.78 0.57 51.48
CA ASP A 182 43.21 1.48 52.46
C ASP A 182 42.23 2.48 51.80
N TYR A 183 41.15 2.01 51.17
CA TYR A 183 39.90 2.76 50.90
C TYR A 183 38.75 1.80 50.57
#